data_AF-A0A3E2HNT4-F1
#
_entry.id   AF-A0A3E2HNT4-F1
#
_cell.length_a   1.000
_cell.length_b   1.000
_cell.length_c   1.000
_cell.angle_alpha   90.00
_cell.angle_beta   90.00
_cell.angle_gamma   90.00
#
_symmetry.space_group_name_H-M   'P 1'
#
loop_
_entity.id
_entity.type
_entity.pdbx_description
1 polymer ?
#
loop_
_entity_poly.entity_id
_entity_poly.type
_entity_poly.pdbx_seq_one_letter_code
_entity_poly.pdbx_strand_id
1 'polypeptide(L)'
;MAGRTLSAQEALQHGLINHVSVSPFSLISEAIALASKVANISPDAIIVTRAALRETWENGSVERGYQLVDERMRRGLMEGENAKEGLAAFKEKRKPVWKASKL
;
A
#
# COMPACT_ATOMS: atom_id res chain seq x y z
N MET A 1 15.05 22.55 -16.98
CA MET A 1 16.26 22.07 -17.68
C MET A 1 17.58 22.49 -17.00
N ALA A 2 17.62 22.78 -15.69
CA ALA A 2 18.84 23.25 -15.00
C ALA A 2 19.71 22.15 -14.36
N GLY A 3 19.24 20.90 -14.30
CA GLY A 3 20.02 19.75 -13.82
C GLY A 3 20.52 19.82 -12.36
N ARG A 4 19.96 20.71 -11.53
CA ARG A 4 20.38 20.90 -10.13
C ARG A 4 20.13 19.62 -9.30
N THR A 5 21.10 19.27 -8.46
CA THR A 5 20.93 18.23 -7.44
C THR A 5 20.11 18.75 -6.26
N LEU A 6 19.28 17.87 -5.70
CA LEU A 6 18.48 18.16 -4.51
C LEU A 6 19.10 17.50 -3.29
N SER A 7 19.07 18.21 -2.16
CA SER A 7 19.23 17.57 -0.85
C SER A 7 18.04 16.64 -0.56
N ALA A 8 18.23 15.70 0.36
CA ALA A 8 17.15 14.81 0.79
C ALA A 8 15.97 15.61 1.39
N GLN A 9 16.27 16.70 2.12
CA GLN A 9 15.26 17.57 2.71
C GLN A 9 14.44 18.30 1.65
N GLU A 10 15.07 18.83 0.59
CA GLU A 10 14.34 19.43 -0.53
C GLU A 10 13.50 18.39 -1.27
N ALA A 11 14.02 17.18 -1.51
CA ALA A 11 13.27 16.10 -2.14
C ALA A 11 12.01 15.71 -1.33
N LEU A 12 12.11 15.72 0.01
CA LEU A 12 10.98 15.50 0.91
C LEU A 12 9.94 16.63 0.79
N GLN A 13 10.39 17.89 0.82
CA GLN A 13 9.50 19.06 0.68
C GLN A 13 8.77 19.09 -0.66
N HIS A 14 9.41 18.60 -1.72
CA HIS A 14 8.80 18.47 -3.04
C HIS A 14 7.90 17.23 -3.20
N GLY A 15 7.79 16.36 -2.19
CA GLY A 15 7.00 15.13 -2.24
C GLY A 15 7.59 14.02 -3.12
N LEU A 16 8.88 14.11 -3.49
CA LEU A 16 9.56 13.08 -4.28
C LEU A 16 9.90 11.86 -3.45
N ILE A 17 10.19 12.06 -2.17
CA ILE A 17 10.41 11.01 -1.17
C ILE A 17 9.49 11.25 0.02
N ASN A 18 9.19 10.19 0.78
CA ASN A 18 8.27 10.26 1.92
C ASN A 18 8.97 10.37 3.27
N HIS A 19 10.28 10.10 3.34
CA HIS A 19 11.02 10.03 4.59
C HIS A 19 12.52 10.23 4.35
N VAL A 20 13.20 10.85 5.32
CA VAL A 20 14.66 10.96 5.38
C VAL A 20 15.11 10.22 6.64
N SER A 21 15.95 9.20 6.47
CA SER A 21 16.49 8.42 7.59
C SER A 21 17.28 9.30 8.55
N VAL A 22 17.27 8.96 9.85
CA VAL A 22 17.96 9.73 10.89
C VAL A 22 19.47 9.79 10.63
N SER A 23 20.05 8.70 10.12
CA SER A 23 21.45 8.61 9.73
C SER A 23 21.64 7.62 8.58
N PRO A 24 22.79 7.65 7.88
CA PRO A 24 23.11 6.63 6.88
C PRO A 24 23.12 5.20 7.45
N PHE A 25 23.47 5.04 8.74
CA PHE A 25 23.53 3.73 9.40
C PHE A 25 22.15 3.16 9.74
N SER A 26 21.15 4.02 9.95
CA SER A 26 19.78 3.59 10.27
C SER A 26 18.92 3.32 9.03
N LEU A 27 19.37 3.72 7.85
CA LEU A 27 18.63 3.62 6.58
C LEU A 27 18.00 2.24 6.37
N ILE A 28 18.80 1.17 6.46
CA ILE A 28 18.33 -0.20 6.21
C ILE A 28 17.31 -0.63 7.27
N SER A 29 17.57 -0.35 8.55
CA SER A 29 16.64 -0.71 9.63
C SER A 29 15.31 0.02 9.51
N GLU A 30 15.31 1.30 9.16
CA GLU A 30 14.11 2.10 8.98
C GLU A 30 13.30 1.63 7.75
N ALA A 31 13.98 1.31 6.64
CA ALA A 31 13.36 0.77 5.45
C ALA A 31 12.70 -0.61 5.71
N ILE A 32 13.39 -1.50 6.43
CA ILE A 32 12.84 -2.81 6.83
C ILE A 32 11.66 -2.64 7.79
N ALA A 33 11.72 -1.68 8.72
CA ALA A 33 10.61 -1.40 9.62
C ALA A 33 9.37 -0.94 8.85
N LEU A 34 9.52 -0.09 7.83
CA LEU A 34 8.43 0.30 6.93
C LEU A 34 7.91 -0.89 6.12
N ALA A 35 8.80 -1.68 5.51
CA ALA A 35 8.43 -2.87 4.75
C ALA A 35 7.66 -3.88 5.61
N SER A 36 8.05 -4.04 6.87
CA SER A 36 7.38 -4.91 7.83
C SER A 36 5.96 -4.42 8.14
N LYS A 37 5.73 -3.10 8.24
CA LYS A 37 4.37 -2.55 8.41
C LYS A 37 3.50 -2.87 7.21
N VAL A 38 4.03 -2.73 5.99
CA VAL A 38 3.31 -3.07 4.75
C VAL A 38 3.03 -4.57 4.65
N ALA A 39 4.03 -5.42 4.96
CA ALA A 39 3.88 -6.87 4.92
C ALA A 39 2.88 -7.41 5.96
N ASN A 40 2.56 -6.64 7.00
CA ASN A 40 1.53 -6.97 7.99
C ASN A 40 0.09 -6.61 7.53
N ILE A 41 -0.09 -6.07 6.33
CA ILE A 41 -1.41 -5.82 5.73
C ILE A 41 -1.79 -6.99 4.82
N SER A 42 -3.10 -7.25 4.67
CA SER A 42 -3.59 -8.26 3.72
C SER A 42 -3.01 -8.01 2.32
N PRO A 43 -2.37 -9.02 1.69
CA PRO A 43 -1.79 -8.85 0.36
C PRO A 43 -2.86 -8.56 -0.69
N ASP A 44 -4.05 -9.17 -0.56
CA ASP A 44 -5.18 -8.91 -1.45
C ASP A 44 -5.63 -7.43 -1.36
N ALA A 45 -5.73 -6.89 -0.15
CA ALA A 45 -6.11 -5.50 0.07
C ALA A 45 -5.08 -4.53 -0.53
N ILE A 46 -3.77 -4.77 -0.33
CA ILE A 46 -2.73 -3.93 -0.94
C ILE A 46 -2.84 -3.91 -2.46
N ILE A 47 -3.07 -5.07 -3.09
CA ILE A 47 -3.17 -5.19 -4.54
C ILE A 47 -4.37 -4.39 -5.05
N VAL A 48 -5.55 -4.59 -4.45
CA VAL A 48 -6.78 -3.89 -4.85
C VAL A 48 -6.67 -2.39 -4.62
N THR A 49 -6.21 -1.95 -3.45
CA THR A 49 -6.05 -0.52 -3.14
C THR A 49 -5.07 0.14 -4.12
N ARG A 50 -3.93 -0.51 -4.42
CA ARG A 50 -2.96 0.05 -5.38
C ARG A 50 -3.54 0.09 -6.80
N ALA A 51 -4.33 -0.90 -7.19
CA ALA A 51 -5.02 -0.89 -8.49
C ALA A 51 -6.04 0.26 -8.56
N ALA A 52 -6.84 0.46 -7.52
CA ALA A 52 -7.81 1.55 -7.44
C ALA A 52 -7.13 2.92 -7.54
N LEU A 53 -6.07 3.17 -6.75
CA LEU A 53 -5.34 4.44 -6.78
C LEU A 53 -4.80 4.76 -8.18
N ARG A 54 -4.23 3.76 -8.88
CA ARG A 54 -3.75 3.93 -10.26
C ARG A 54 -4.90 4.20 -11.21
N GLU A 55 -5.96 3.41 -11.15
CA GLU A 55 -7.12 3.57 -12.02
C GLU A 55 -7.76 4.96 -11.86
N THR A 56 -7.91 5.44 -10.62
CA THR A 56 -8.45 6.78 -10.35
C THR A 56 -7.55 7.90 -10.88
N TRP A 57 -6.23 7.70 -10.85
CA TRP A 57 -5.28 8.67 -11.36
C TRP A 57 -5.33 8.76 -12.88
N GLU A 58 -5.37 7.62 -13.58
CA GLU A 58 -5.42 7.57 -15.04
C GLU A 58 -6.78 8.02 -15.61
N ASN A 59 -7.89 7.70 -14.92
CA ASN A 59 -9.21 8.11 -15.39
C ASN A 59 -9.52 9.59 -15.10
N GLY A 60 -8.81 10.23 -14.17
CA GLY A 60 -9.12 11.60 -13.73
C GLY A 60 -10.45 11.76 -12.97
N SER A 61 -11.12 10.64 -12.63
CA SER A 61 -12.30 10.58 -11.77
C SER A 61 -12.13 9.49 -10.73
N VAL A 62 -12.25 9.88 -9.47
CA VAL A 62 -12.16 8.96 -8.32
C VAL A 62 -13.32 7.96 -8.37
N GLU A 63 -14.52 8.43 -8.67
CA GLU A 63 -15.73 7.62 -8.74
C GLU A 63 -15.60 6.58 -9.85
N ARG A 64 -15.19 6.99 -11.05
CA ARG A 64 -15.07 6.07 -12.18
C ARG A 64 -13.96 5.05 -11.97
N GLY A 65 -12.79 5.49 -11.50
CA GLY A 65 -11.68 4.59 -11.23
C GLY A 65 -11.99 3.58 -10.13
N TYR A 66 -12.70 4.01 -9.07
CA TYR A 66 -13.19 3.11 -8.04
C TYR A 66 -14.15 2.06 -8.61
N GLN A 67 -15.17 2.48 -9.36
CA GLN A 67 -16.18 1.57 -9.94
C GLN A 67 -15.54 0.49 -10.80
N LEU A 68 -14.59 0.86 -11.67
CA LEU A 68 -13.88 -0.07 -12.54
C LEU A 68 -13.14 -1.16 -11.77
N VAL A 69 -12.46 -0.79 -10.68
CA VAL A 69 -11.73 -1.75 -9.85
C VAL A 69 -12.68 -2.58 -9.00
N ASP A 70 -13.74 -1.99 -8.46
CA ASP A 70 -14.77 -2.69 -7.69
C ASP A 70 -15.44 -3.78 -8.54
N GLU A 71 -15.92 -3.42 -9.74
CA GLU A 71 -16.55 -4.35 -10.69
C GLU A 71 -15.63 -5.55 -11.01
N ARG A 72 -14.32 -5.29 -11.18
CA ARG A 72 -13.33 -6.31 -11.53
C ARG A 72 -12.90 -7.19 -10.37
N MET A 73 -12.71 -6.62 -9.17
CA MET A 73 -11.93 -7.26 -8.10
C MET A 73 -12.70 -7.48 -6.81
N ARG A 74 -13.86 -6.83 -6.59
CA ARG A 74 -14.60 -6.90 -5.32
C ARG A 74 -14.98 -8.32 -4.93
N ARG A 75 -15.44 -9.14 -5.88
CA ARG A 75 -15.85 -10.52 -5.59
C ARG A 75 -14.69 -11.36 -5.07
N GLY A 76 -13.57 -11.36 -5.80
CA GLY A 76 -12.36 -12.08 -5.40
C GLY A 76 -11.81 -11.60 -4.05
N LEU A 77 -11.87 -10.29 -3.79
CA LEU A 77 -11.42 -9.71 -2.53
C LEU A 77 -12.30 -10.19 -1.36
N MET A 78 -13.62 -10.08 -1.50
CA MET A 78 -14.57 -10.34 -0.42
C MET A 78 -14.75 -11.83 -0.12
N GLU A 79 -14.62 -12.69 -1.13
CA GLU A 79 -14.76 -14.14 -0.97
C GLU A 79 -13.43 -14.83 -0.59
N GLY A 80 -12.32 -14.11 -0.72
CA GLY A 80 -10.96 -14.58 -0.46
C GLY A 80 -10.71 -14.99 1.00
N GLU A 81 -9.73 -15.89 1.17
CA GLU A 81 -9.36 -16.43 2.49
C GLU A 81 -8.88 -15.33 3.45
N ASN A 82 -8.16 -14.33 2.95
CA ASN A 82 -7.68 -13.22 3.77
C ASN A 82 -8.80 -12.29 4.25
N ALA A 83 -9.91 -12.14 3.51
CA ALA A 83 -11.05 -11.38 4.01
C ALA A 83 -11.69 -12.07 5.23
N LYS A 84 -11.86 -13.39 5.16
CA LYS A 84 -12.38 -14.20 6.27
C LYS A 84 -11.45 -14.16 7.47
N GLU A 85 -10.15 -14.32 7.25
CA GLU A 85 -9.13 -14.25 8.30
C GLU A 85 -9.07 -12.86 8.95
N GLY A 86 -9.17 -11.78 8.17
CA GLY A 86 -9.18 -10.41 8.71
C GLY A 86 -10.35 -10.17 9.66
N LEU A 87 -11.56 -10.61 9.26
CA LEU A 87 -12.76 -10.54 10.11
C LEU A 87 -12.63 -11.41 11.37
N ALA A 88 -12.10 -12.63 11.24
CA ALA A 88 -11.89 -13.53 12.37
C ALA A 88 -10.86 -12.98 13.35
N ALA A 89 -9.69 -12.55 12.87
CA ALA A 89 -8.63 -11.98 13.69
C ALA A 89 -9.09 -10.72 14.45
N PHE A 90 -9.88 -9.86 13.78
CA PHE A 90 -10.49 -8.70 14.42
C PHE A 90 -11.45 -9.10 15.55
N LYS A 91 -12.38 -10.04 15.28
CA LYS A 91 -13.32 -10.56 16.28
C LYS A 91 -12.62 -11.20 17.47
N GLU A 92 -11.54 -11.94 17.22
CA GLU A 92 -10.76 -12.67 18.21
C GLU A 92 -9.67 -11.81 18.89
N LYS A 93 -9.53 -10.54 18.50
CA LYS A 93 -8.51 -9.60 19.02
C LYS A 93 -7.08 -10.14 18.92
N ARG A 94 -6.77 -10.87 17.84
CA ARG A 94 -5.43 -11.39 17.55
C ARG A 94 -4.88 -10.79 16.26
N LYS A 95 -3.58 -11.01 16.02
CA LYS A 95 -2.97 -10.65 14.74
C LYS A 95 -3.48 -11.61 13.65
N PRO A 96 -3.77 -11.11 12.44
CA PRO A 96 -4.13 -11.95 11.31
C PRO A 96 -2.92 -12.71 10.77
N VAL A 97 -3.15 -13.92 10.26
CA VAL A 97 -2.17 -14.73 9.55
C VAL A 97 -2.52 -14.73 8.06
N TRP A 98 -1.94 -13.80 7.33
CA TRP A 98 -2.21 -13.64 5.90
C TRP A 98 -1.63 -14.80 5.09
N LYS A 99 -2.39 -15.24 4.10
CA LYS A 99 -1.94 -16.17 3.06
C LYS A 99 -1.57 -15.40 1.80
N ALA A 100 -0.79 -16.03 0.92
CA ALA A 100 -0.52 -15.46 -0.40
C ALA A 100 -1.82 -15.13 -1.13
N SER A 101 -1.83 -13.99 -1.82
CA SER A 101 -2.99 -13.53 -2.59
C SER A 101 -3.32 -14.51 -3.72
N LYS A 102 -4.60 -14.66 -4.00
CA LYS A 102 -5.16 -15.47 -5.10
C LYS A 102 -6.03 -14.63 -6.05
N LEU A 103 -5.93 -13.31 -5.96
CA LEU A 103 -6.62 -12.35 -6.85
C LEU A 103 -6.06 -12.38 -8.27
#